data_AF-A0A1H8KYZ0-F1
#
_entry.id   AF-A0A1H8KYZ0-F1
#
_cell.length_a   1.000
_cell.length_b   1.000
_cell.length_c   1.000
_cell.angle_alpha   90.00
_cell.angle_beta   90.00
_cell.angle_gamma   90.00
#
_symmetry.space_group_name_H-M   'P 1'
#
loop_
_entity.id
_entity.type
_entity.pdbx_description
1 polymer ?
#
loop_
_entity_poly.entity_id
_entity_poly.type
_entity_poly.pdbx_seq_one_letter_code
_entity_poly.pdbx_strand_id
1 'polypeptide(L)'
;MYKKVYKLRPSDYWRIGEHESWFKDLAAQGLHLKKMGIHFAQFVKGEPKNMRYRIDVSIKKKISPEQIQLYKESGWEYVTRFQFFHVFSSPAELDAPELHTDPAEQAYTLKELDKKLTMNAVFIAVAMVAIIGMMFSIWFLDGTPTFVMIDGGIMQQTILSFFIGYLAYTSFQASRSIRALRKDLVEGKPINHHASWKKNYSFLFTFIVGLSAIIPFVQLAKMETNTLPEGDIDLPIVRLADVEQNPELIRGKPSYMSDNVDWGNRYSYDWSPLAPVQYETDETGVVPGEMWKDGSGEYSPSLTTRVFQLRFQSMADSLVSDLIKRYGFPFSQEDFVETKHPSFDQLIVHEEEHRKDVIAAKGKAVIHVQYFGYADIDSVIKNIEEKMEFF
;
A
#
# COMPACT_ATOMS: atom_id res chain seq x y z
N MET A 1 -4.12 -34.90 -27.57
CA MET A 1 -4.33 -33.57 -26.94
C MET A 1 -2.97 -33.06 -26.48
N TYR A 2 -2.45 -31.97 -27.04
CA TYR A 2 -1.12 -31.46 -26.68
C TYR A 2 -1.09 -30.95 -25.23
N LYS A 3 -0.14 -31.42 -24.40
CA LYS A 3 -0.02 -30.98 -23.00
C LYS A 3 0.56 -29.56 -22.96
N LYS A 4 -0.23 -28.62 -22.43
CA LYS A 4 0.17 -27.22 -22.21
C LYS A 4 1.01 -27.13 -20.94
N VAL A 5 2.10 -26.38 -20.99
CA VAL A 5 2.99 -26.11 -19.85
C VAL A 5 3.19 -24.60 -19.74
N TYR A 6 3.09 -24.06 -18.53
CA TYR A 6 3.37 -22.64 -18.28
C TYR A 6 4.74 -22.52 -17.62
N LYS A 7 5.55 -21.58 -18.11
CA LYS A 7 6.84 -21.24 -17.52
C LYS A 7 6.90 -19.75 -17.22
N LEU A 8 7.46 -19.41 -16.07
CA LEU A 8 7.74 -18.03 -15.69
C LEU A 8 8.80 -17.45 -16.64
N ARG A 9 8.55 -16.23 -17.10
CA ARG A 9 9.47 -15.49 -17.97
C ARG A 9 10.75 -15.11 -17.20
N PRO A 10 11.94 -15.28 -17.78
CA PRO A 10 13.19 -15.09 -17.04
C PRO A 10 13.50 -13.62 -16.77
N SER A 11 13.10 -12.71 -17.66
CA SER A 11 13.41 -11.29 -17.56
C SER A 11 12.33 -10.41 -18.15
N ASP A 12 12.57 -9.10 -18.20
CA ASP A 12 11.63 -8.13 -18.74
C ASP A 12 11.52 -8.20 -20.26
N TYR A 13 10.33 -7.89 -20.81
CA TYR A 13 9.98 -8.16 -22.21
C TYR A 13 10.87 -7.42 -23.22
N TRP A 14 11.53 -6.35 -22.81
CA TRP A 14 12.44 -5.57 -23.67
C TRP A 14 13.83 -6.20 -23.82
N ARG A 15 14.14 -7.28 -23.08
CA ARG A 15 15.41 -8.02 -23.20
C ARG A 15 15.31 -9.09 -24.29
N ILE A 16 15.34 -8.64 -25.55
CA ILE A 16 15.08 -9.48 -26.73
C ILE A 16 15.98 -10.74 -26.77
N GLY A 17 17.30 -10.57 -26.75
CA GLY A 17 18.24 -11.70 -26.90
C GLY A 17 18.14 -12.75 -25.80
N GLU A 18 17.80 -12.34 -24.57
CA GLU A 18 17.57 -13.28 -23.46
C GLU A 18 16.31 -14.13 -23.69
N HIS A 19 15.25 -13.55 -24.27
CA HIS A 19 14.01 -14.27 -24.58
C HIS A 19 14.21 -15.25 -25.74
N GLU A 20 14.93 -14.83 -26.78
CA GLU A 20 15.27 -15.71 -27.91
C GLU A 20 16.08 -16.93 -27.45
N SER A 21 17.08 -16.71 -26.60
CA SER A 21 17.88 -17.79 -26.00
C SER A 21 17.03 -18.69 -25.11
N TRP A 22 16.16 -18.11 -24.28
CA TRP A 22 15.25 -18.86 -23.43
C TRP A 22 14.29 -19.75 -24.22
N PHE A 23 13.71 -19.24 -25.31
CA PHE A 23 12.82 -20.03 -26.17
C PHE A 23 13.58 -21.15 -26.88
N LYS A 24 14.79 -20.88 -27.39
CA LYS A 24 15.65 -21.89 -28.00
C LYS A 24 15.97 -23.02 -27.02
N ASP A 25 16.41 -22.69 -25.81
CA ASP A 25 16.80 -23.68 -24.80
C ASP A 25 15.62 -24.55 -24.36
N LEU A 26 14.41 -23.98 -24.31
CA LEU A 26 13.19 -24.73 -23.99
C LEU A 26 12.73 -25.60 -25.17
N ALA A 27 12.85 -25.14 -26.42
CA ALA A 27 12.51 -25.95 -27.59
C ALA A 27 13.44 -27.17 -27.73
N ALA A 28 14.73 -27.01 -27.40
CA ALA A 28 15.69 -28.10 -27.31
C ALA A 28 15.34 -29.13 -26.22
N GLN A 29 14.50 -28.76 -25.25
CA GLN A 29 13.96 -29.66 -24.22
C GLN A 29 12.54 -30.19 -24.58
N GLY A 30 12.05 -29.92 -25.80
CA GLY A 30 10.72 -30.33 -26.27
C GLY A 30 9.58 -29.42 -25.81
N LEU A 31 9.86 -28.19 -25.39
CA LEU A 31 8.85 -27.20 -25.02
C LEU A 31 8.79 -26.08 -26.07
N HIS A 32 7.77 -26.14 -26.93
CA HIS A 32 7.59 -25.21 -28.04
C HIS A 32 6.71 -24.03 -27.64
N LEU A 33 7.19 -22.81 -27.85
CA LEU A 33 6.45 -21.59 -27.49
C LEU A 33 5.11 -21.53 -28.24
N LYS A 34 4.04 -21.16 -27.52
CA LYS A 34 2.69 -20.96 -28.10
C LYS A 34 2.11 -19.58 -27.82
N LYS A 35 2.29 -19.06 -26.60
CA LYS A 35 1.77 -17.74 -26.23
C LYS A 35 2.70 -17.06 -25.24
N MET A 36 2.92 -15.76 -25.42
CA MET A 36 3.67 -14.93 -24.48
C MET A 36 2.73 -14.03 -23.67
N GLY A 37 2.88 -14.05 -22.34
CA GLY A 37 2.19 -13.16 -21.41
C GLY A 37 3.14 -12.25 -20.65
N ILE A 38 2.60 -11.49 -19.70
CA ILE A 38 3.36 -10.50 -18.92
C ILE A 38 4.39 -11.15 -17.97
N HIS A 39 3.99 -12.19 -17.24
CA HIS A 39 4.87 -12.93 -16.32
C HIS A 39 5.10 -14.38 -16.75
N PHE A 40 4.17 -14.98 -17.50
CA PHE A 40 4.24 -16.38 -17.92
C PHE A 40 4.17 -16.50 -19.44
N ALA A 41 4.92 -17.45 -19.98
CA ALA A 41 4.73 -17.93 -21.34
C ALA A 41 4.16 -19.35 -21.33
N GLN A 42 3.27 -19.62 -22.28
CA GLN A 42 2.65 -20.91 -22.53
C GLN A 42 3.45 -21.65 -23.60
N PHE A 43 3.78 -22.89 -23.30
CA PHE A 43 4.47 -23.83 -24.16
C PHE A 43 3.61 -25.07 -24.40
N VAL A 44 3.90 -25.76 -25.49
CA VAL A 44 3.35 -27.07 -25.82
C VAL A 44 4.46 -28.10 -25.75
N LYS A 45 4.23 -29.19 -25.01
CA LYS A 45 5.16 -30.33 -24.99
C LYS A 45 5.09 -31.07 -26.34
N GLY A 46 6.24 -31.26 -26.95
CA GLY A 46 6.45 -32.06 -28.15
C GLY A 46 7.86 -32.65 -28.14
N GLU A 47 8.32 -33.11 -29.31
CA GLU A 47 9.68 -33.63 -29.46
C GLU A 47 10.71 -32.51 -29.27
N PRO A 48 11.87 -32.79 -28.63
CA PRO A 48 13.04 -31.92 -28.66
C PRO A 48 13.41 -31.52 -30.09
N LYS A 49 13.48 -30.22 -30.37
CA LYS A 49 13.93 -29.70 -31.67
C LYS A 49 14.88 -28.54 -31.49
N ASN A 50 15.91 -28.50 -32.33
CA ASN A 50 16.79 -27.34 -32.41
C ASN A 50 16.09 -26.24 -33.22
N MET A 51 15.52 -25.25 -32.52
CA MET A 51 14.76 -24.15 -33.11
C MET A 51 15.51 -22.83 -32.90
N ARG A 52 15.49 -21.96 -33.92
CA ARG A 52 15.87 -20.55 -33.82
C ARG A 52 14.62 -19.73 -33.54
N TYR A 53 14.72 -18.78 -32.62
CA TYR A 53 13.68 -17.80 -32.34
C TYR A 53 14.20 -16.40 -32.63
N ARG A 54 13.35 -15.57 -33.24
CA ARG A 54 13.64 -14.16 -33.50
C ARG A 54 12.47 -13.29 -33.07
N ILE A 55 12.77 -12.15 -32.48
CA ILE A 55 11.76 -11.19 -32.05
C ILE A 55 11.91 -9.93 -32.89
N ASP A 56 10.85 -9.63 -33.64
CA ASP A 56 10.73 -8.37 -34.36
C ASP A 56 9.88 -7.37 -33.57
N VAL A 57 10.15 -6.08 -33.76
CA VAL A 57 9.43 -4.99 -33.09
C VAL A 57 8.57 -4.24 -34.09
N SER A 58 7.27 -4.18 -33.80
CA SER A 58 6.33 -3.35 -34.55
C SER A 58 5.40 -2.59 -33.62
N ILE A 59 5.20 -1.31 -33.91
CA ILE A 59 4.36 -0.41 -33.10
C ILE A 59 2.90 -0.56 -33.42
N LYS A 60 2.62 -0.95 -34.66
CA LYS A 60 1.33 -1.55 -34.99
C LYS A 60 1.26 -2.85 -34.21
N LYS A 61 0.33 -2.92 -33.25
CA LYS A 61 0.12 -4.13 -32.42
C LYS A 61 -0.03 -5.39 -33.27
N LYS A 62 -0.46 -5.26 -34.52
CA LYS A 62 -0.49 -6.32 -35.53
C LYS A 62 0.53 -5.99 -36.60
N ILE A 63 1.47 -6.91 -36.82
CA ILE A 63 2.28 -6.95 -38.03
C ILE A 63 1.38 -7.27 -39.23
N SER A 64 1.73 -6.78 -40.43
CA SER A 64 0.86 -6.97 -41.59
C SER A 64 0.89 -8.44 -42.07
N PRO A 65 -0.22 -8.98 -42.60
CA PRO A 65 -0.23 -10.33 -43.17
C PRO A 65 0.83 -10.54 -44.25
N GLU A 66 1.10 -9.51 -45.04
CA GLU A 66 2.11 -9.53 -46.11
C GLU A 66 3.51 -9.70 -45.54
N GLN A 67 3.83 -9.02 -44.44
CA GLN A 67 5.14 -9.15 -43.77
C GLN A 67 5.30 -10.52 -43.09
N ILE A 68 4.22 -11.08 -42.51
CA ILE A 68 4.24 -12.46 -41.99
C ILE A 68 4.50 -13.45 -43.13
N GLN A 69 3.85 -13.25 -44.28
CA GLN A 69 3.97 -14.11 -45.43
C GLN A 69 5.38 -14.04 -46.04
N LEU A 70 5.97 -12.84 -46.13
CA LEU A 70 7.37 -12.64 -46.54
C LEU A 70 8.35 -13.40 -45.63
N TYR A 71 8.17 -13.29 -44.31
CA TYR A 71 8.99 -14.03 -43.35
C TYR A 71 8.78 -15.54 -43.47
N LYS A 72 7.56 -15.99 -43.72
CA LYS A 72 7.24 -17.40 -43.97
C LYS A 72 7.91 -17.95 -45.21
N GLU A 73 7.95 -17.17 -46.29
CA GLU A 73 8.69 -17.52 -47.52
C GLU A 73 10.20 -17.60 -47.27
N SER A 74 10.71 -16.84 -46.30
CA SER A 74 12.10 -16.89 -45.83
C SER A 74 12.36 -17.98 -44.78
N GLY A 75 11.39 -18.87 -44.50
CA GLY A 75 11.54 -19.98 -43.56
C GLY A 75 11.19 -19.68 -42.10
N TRP A 76 10.57 -18.53 -41.79
CA TRP A 76 10.13 -18.14 -40.44
C TRP A 76 8.64 -18.32 -40.22
N GLU A 77 8.26 -19.07 -39.19
CA GLU A 77 6.87 -19.21 -38.77
C GLU A 77 6.52 -18.21 -37.67
N TYR A 78 5.39 -17.52 -37.81
CA TYR A 78 4.88 -16.63 -36.77
C TYR A 78 4.29 -17.43 -35.60
N VAL A 79 4.77 -17.17 -34.38
CA VAL A 79 4.39 -17.90 -33.17
C VAL A 79 3.39 -17.11 -32.34
N THR A 80 3.79 -15.92 -31.88
CA THR A 80 2.99 -15.15 -30.93
C THR A 80 3.42 -13.69 -30.87
N ARG A 81 2.69 -12.89 -30.09
CA ARG A 81 3.06 -11.51 -29.78
C ARG A 81 2.88 -11.20 -28.30
N PHE A 82 3.64 -10.23 -27.80
CA PHE A 82 3.38 -9.55 -26.56
C PHE A 82 3.66 -8.05 -26.73
N GLN A 83 2.64 -7.21 -26.52
CA GLN A 83 2.71 -5.77 -26.79
C GLN A 83 3.18 -5.48 -28.24
N PHE A 84 4.39 -4.93 -28.39
CA PHE A 84 5.02 -4.54 -29.66
C PHE A 84 6.02 -5.59 -30.18
N PHE A 85 6.17 -6.71 -29.48
CA PHE A 85 7.18 -7.73 -29.75
C PHE A 85 6.51 -8.94 -30.39
N HIS A 86 6.93 -9.28 -31.61
CA HIS A 86 6.42 -10.37 -32.43
C HIS A 86 7.46 -11.48 -32.50
N VAL A 87 7.07 -12.70 -32.11
CA VAL A 87 7.99 -13.84 -32.03
C VAL A 87 7.80 -14.73 -33.24
N PHE A 88 8.92 -15.02 -33.92
CA PHE A 88 9.02 -15.94 -35.03
C PHE A 88 9.92 -17.11 -34.66
N SER A 89 9.69 -18.27 -35.27
CA SER A 89 10.51 -19.47 -35.08
C SER A 89 10.86 -20.13 -36.40
N SER A 90 12.03 -20.73 -36.49
CA SER A 90 12.46 -21.53 -37.64
C SER A 90 13.28 -22.74 -37.16
N PRO A 91 13.09 -23.95 -37.71
CA PRO A 91 14.02 -25.05 -37.54
C PRO A 91 15.46 -24.63 -37.89
N ALA A 92 16.43 -24.98 -37.05
CA ALA A 92 17.83 -24.60 -37.29
C ALA A 92 18.39 -25.18 -38.61
N GLU A 93 17.85 -26.32 -39.07
CA GLU A 93 18.23 -27.01 -40.31
C GLU A 93 17.88 -26.23 -41.58
N LEU A 94 16.86 -25.36 -41.55
CA LEU A 94 16.46 -24.57 -42.70
C LEU A 94 17.39 -23.39 -42.97
N ASP A 95 18.31 -23.10 -42.04
CA ASP A 95 19.23 -21.97 -42.07
C ASP A 95 18.61 -20.66 -42.59
N ALA A 96 17.42 -20.35 -42.08
CA ALA A 96 16.66 -19.18 -42.51
C ALA A 96 17.51 -17.89 -42.35
N PRO A 97 17.51 -16.99 -43.36
CA PRO A 97 18.21 -15.72 -43.26
C PRO A 97 17.68 -14.89 -42.09
N GLU A 98 18.48 -13.97 -41.56
CA GLU A 98 18.04 -13.06 -40.50
C GLU A 98 16.86 -12.19 -40.98
N LEU A 99 15.91 -11.89 -40.09
CA LEU A 99 14.68 -11.15 -40.43
C LEU A 99 14.96 -9.75 -41.01
N HIS A 100 16.06 -9.14 -40.57
CA HIS A 100 16.56 -7.85 -41.05
C HIS A 100 17.99 -8.05 -41.54
N THR A 101 18.24 -7.77 -42.82
CA THR A 101 19.58 -7.87 -43.43
C THR A 101 20.51 -6.73 -43.00
N ASP A 102 19.95 -5.56 -42.68
CA ASP A 102 20.69 -4.40 -42.18
C ASP A 102 20.28 -4.08 -40.73
N PRO A 103 21.22 -4.15 -39.76
CA PRO A 103 20.97 -3.69 -38.40
C PRO A 103 20.44 -2.25 -38.31
N ALA A 104 20.83 -1.36 -39.22
CA ALA A 104 20.34 0.02 -39.24
C ALA A 104 18.85 0.11 -39.62
N GLU A 105 18.36 -0.78 -40.49
CA GLU A 105 16.94 -0.91 -40.81
C GLU A 105 16.14 -1.37 -39.58
N GLN A 106 16.66 -2.35 -38.84
CA GLN A 106 16.06 -2.79 -37.57
C GLN A 106 16.07 -1.69 -36.50
N ALA A 107 17.09 -0.82 -36.47
CA ALA A 107 17.10 0.33 -35.58
C ALA A 107 15.97 1.33 -35.86
N TYR A 108 15.52 1.43 -37.12
CA TYR A 108 14.42 2.30 -37.51
C TYR A 108 13.08 1.81 -36.95
N THR A 109 12.84 0.50 -36.92
CA THR A 109 11.61 -0.08 -36.35
C THR A 109 11.50 0.17 -34.83
N LEU A 110 12.63 0.28 -34.14
CA LEU A 110 12.71 0.60 -32.71
C LEU A 110 12.56 2.09 -32.39
N LYS A 111 12.73 3.00 -33.37
CA LYS A 111 12.77 4.46 -33.12
C LYS A 111 11.50 4.99 -32.46
N GLU A 112 10.35 4.61 -32.98
CA GLU A 112 9.08 5.06 -32.43
C GLU A 112 8.73 4.32 -31.11
N LEU A 113 9.23 3.09 -30.89
CA LEU A 113 9.10 2.37 -29.61
C LEU A 113 9.93 3.07 -28.53
N ASP A 114 11.17 3.44 -28.84
CA ASP A 114 12.05 4.25 -27.98
C ASP A 114 11.35 5.56 -27.59
N LYS A 115 10.79 6.30 -28.56
CA LYS A 115 10.02 7.53 -28.28
C LYS A 115 8.86 7.26 -27.33
N LYS A 116 8.08 6.20 -27.57
CA LYS A 116 6.91 5.85 -26.75
C LYS A 116 7.29 5.44 -25.33
N LEU A 117 8.30 4.58 -25.17
CA LEU A 117 8.78 4.15 -23.85
C LEU A 117 9.41 5.32 -23.09
N THR A 118 10.11 6.22 -23.78
CA THR A 118 10.65 7.45 -23.20
C THR A 118 9.52 8.35 -22.70
N MET A 119 8.49 8.60 -23.52
CA MET A 119 7.34 9.41 -23.12
C MET A 119 6.57 8.80 -21.94
N ASN A 120 6.39 7.48 -21.94
CA ASN A 120 5.78 6.77 -20.81
C ASN A 120 6.64 6.90 -19.55
N ALA A 121 7.96 6.76 -19.66
CA ALA A 121 8.86 6.91 -18.52
C ALA A 121 8.83 8.33 -17.95
N VAL A 122 8.76 9.36 -18.81
CA VAL A 122 8.60 10.76 -18.37
C VAL A 122 7.26 10.96 -17.68
N PHE A 123 6.16 10.47 -18.25
CA PHE A 123 4.83 10.58 -17.64
C PHE A 123 4.78 9.92 -16.26
N ILE A 124 5.28 8.69 -16.15
CA ILE A 124 5.32 7.95 -14.88
C ILE A 124 6.25 8.65 -13.88
N ALA A 125 7.38 9.21 -14.32
CA ALA A 125 8.28 9.96 -13.46
C ALA A 125 7.62 11.22 -12.89
N VAL A 126 6.87 11.98 -13.71
CA VAL A 126 6.12 13.15 -13.22
C VAL A 126 5.05 12.74 -12.22
N ALA A 127 4.30 11.67 -12.50
CA ALA A 127 3.33 11.11 -11.55
C ALA A 127 3.99 10.66 -10.25
N MET A 128 5.17 10.04 -10.33
CA MET A 128 5.96 9.63 -9.16
C MET A 128 6.40 10.84 -8.32
N VAL A 129 6.83 11.94 -8.93
CA VAL A 129 7.17 13.18 -8.21
C VAL A 129 5.95 13.75 -7.48
N ALA A 130 4.78 13.77 -8.13
CA ALA A 130 3.55 14.21 -7.49
C ALA A 130 3.17 13.34 -6.28
N ILE A 131 3.28 12.01 -6.41
CA ILE A 131 3.02 11.06 -5.32
C ILE A 131 4.03 11.24 -4.19
N ILE A 132 5.32 11.46 -4.48
CA ILE A 132 6.33 11.76 -3.47
C ILE A 132 5.96 13.04 -2.71
N GLY A 133 5.50 14.08 -3.40
CA GLY A 133 5.02 15.31 -2.76
C GLY A 133 3.82 15.07 -1.84
N MET A 134 2.83 14.29 -2.28
CA MET A 134 1.67 13.93 -1.45
C MET A 134 2.07 13.10 -0.22
N MET A 135 2.92 12.09 -0.41
CA MET A 135 3.45 11.28 0.69
C MET A 135 4.26 12.14 1.66
N PHE A 136 5.10 13.04 1.15
CA PHE A 136 5.86 13.97 1.98
C PHE A 136 4.93 14.85 2.84
N SER A 137 3.83 15.35 2.25
CA SER A 137 2.83 16.10 3.00
C SER A 137 2.23 15.28 4.15
N ILE A 138 1.82 14.05 3.88
CA ILE A 138 1.18 13.19 4.88
C ILE A 138 2.17 12.82 5.99
N TRP A 139 3.39 12.41 5.63
CA TRP A 139 4.37 11.90 6.58
C TRP A 139 5.08 13.00 7.39
N PHE A 140 5.21 14.22 6.86
CA PHE A 140 6.03 15.26 7.49
C PHE A 140 5.26 16.54 7.86
N LEU A 141 4.20 16.93 7.14
CA LEU A 141 3.49 18.18 7.43
C LEU A 141 2.41 18.03 8.49
N ASP A 142 1.69 16.90 8.52
CA ASP A 142 0.74 16.59 9.60
C ASP A 142 1.48 16.35 10.93
N GLY A 143 2.66 15.77 10.82
CA GLY A 143 3.59 15.66 11.94
C GLY A 143 3.18 14.65 13.01
N THR A 144 2.18 13.80 12.73
CA THR A 144 1.77 12.65 13.54
C THR A 144 1.92 11.31 12.77
N PRO A 145 3.11 11.02 12.21
CA PRO A 145 3.31 9.93 11.25
C PRO A 145 3.00 8.54 11.81
N THR A 146 3.28 8.29 13.09
CA THR A 146 3.04 7.03 13.78
C THR A 146 1.54 6.81 13.97
N PHE A 147 0.81 7.83 14.44
CA PHE A 147 -0.64 7.76 14.61
C PHE A 147 -1.33 7.44 13.28
N VAL A 148 -1.02 8.18 12.21
CA VAL A 148 -1.63 7.96 10.90
C VAL A 148 -1.29 6.57 10.33
N MET A 149 -0.10 6.04 10.65
CA MET A 149 0.29 4.67 10.27
C MET A 149 -0.47 3.60 11.07
N ILE A 150 -0.70 3.84 12.37
CA ILE A 150 -1.43 2.96 13.30
C ILE A 150 -2.91 2.93 12.99
N ASP A 151 -3.53 4.07 12.75
CA ASP A 151 -4.92 4.21 12.30
C ASP A 151 -5.15 3.42 10.99
N GLY A 152 -4.13 3.43 10.12
CA GLY A 152 -4.02 2.54 8.97
C GLY A 152 -4.62 3.10 7.68
N GLY A 153 -5.23 4.29 7.71
CA GLY A 153 -5.81 4.95 6.53
C GLY A 153 -4.80 5.19 5.39
N ILE A 154 -3.51 5.35 5.70
CA ILE A 154 -2.45 5.62 4.70
C ILE A 154 -1.63 4.38 4.33
N MET A 155 -1.84 3.24 4.98
CA MET A 155 -0.96 2.08 4.83
C MET A 155 -1.02 1.53 3.40
N GLN A 156 -2.22 1.38 2.84
CA GLN A 156 -2.39 0.93 1.46
C GLN A 156 -1.83 1.95 0.46
N GLN A 157 -2.00 3.25 0.71
CA GLN A 157 -1.45 4.31 -0.14
C GLN A 157 0.08 4.27 -0.18
N THR A 158 0.71 3.99 0.96
CA THR A 158 2.17 3.82 1.07
C THR A 158 2.65 2.58 0.30
N ILE A 159 1.96 1.45 0.39
CA ILE A 159 2.33 0.25 -0.39
C ILE A 159 2.19 0.51 -1.90
N LEU A 160 1.12 1.20 -2.31
CA LEU A 160 0.90 1.57 -3.71
C LEU A 160 1.95 2.57 -4.22
N SER A 161 2.43 3.50 -3.39
CA SER A 161 3.47 4.46 -3.79
C SER A 161 4.79 3.74 -4.10
N PHE A 162 5.20 2.75 -3.27
CA PHE A 162 6.35 1.89 -3.56
C PHE A 162 6.14 1.07 -4.84
N PHE A 163 4.94 0.55 -5.07
CA PHE A 163 4.64 -0.18 -6.30
C PHE A 163 4.74 0.71 -7.54
N ILE A 164 4.24 1.95 -7.47
CA ILE A 164 4.36 2.93 -8.56
C ILE A 164 5.83 3.32 -8.77
N GLY A 165 6.62 3.48 -7.70
CA GLY A 165 8.07 3.68 -7.80
C GLY A 165 8.78 2.53 -8.52
N TYR A 166 8.38 1.29 -8.25
CA TYR A 166 8.86 0.12 -8.99
C TYR A 166 8.42 0.13 -10.47
N LEU A 167 7.19 0.54 -10.78
CA LEU A 167 6.74 0.73 -12.17
C LEU A 167 7.52 1.84 -12.88
N ALA A 168 7.85 2.93 -12.19
CA ALA A 168 8.69 4.00 -12.72
C ALA A 168 10.10 3.50 -13.04
N TYR A 169 10.70 2.75 -12.10
CA TYR A 169 12.00 2.13 -12.28
C TYR A 169 12.03 1.18 -13.49
N THR A 170 11.05 0.29 -13.61
CA THR A 170 10.96 -0.66 -14.73
C THR A 170 10.71 0.07 -16.06
N SER A 171 9.87 1.11 -16.09
CA SER A 171 9.65 1.94 -17.28
C SER A 171 10.92 2.68 -17.70
N PHE A 172 11.70 3.20 -16.75
CA PHE A 172 12.98 3.83 -17.03
C PHE A 172 14.00 2.83 -17.59
N GLN A 173 14.11 1.64 -17.00
CA GLN A 173 14.96 0.56 -17.52
C GLN A 173 14.55 0.14 -18.93
N ALA A 174 13.24 0.04 -19.22
CA ALA A 174 12.74 -0.29 -20.54
C ALA A 174 13.17 0.76 -21.58
N SER A 175 12.98 2.05 -21.28
CA SER A 175 13.40 3.16 -22.15
C SER A 175 14.91 3.14 -22.38
N ARG A 176 15.71 3.01 -21.31
CA ARG A 176 17.18 2.97 -21.40
C ARG A 176 17.67 1.77 -22.21
N SER A 177 17.08 0.59 -22.00
CA SER A 177 17.47 -0.65 -22.69
C SER A 177 17.16 -0.59 -24.17
N ILE A 178 15.98 -0.11 -24.56
CA ILE A 178 15.60 0.00 -25.97
C ILE A 178 16.41 1.10 -26.67
N ARG A 179 16.71 2.21 -25.99
CA ARG A 179 17.60 3.23 -26.53
C ARG A 179 19.03 2.73 -26.74
N ALA A 180 19.57 1.96 -25.79
CA ALA A 180 20.88 1.33 -25.93
C ALA A 180 20.89 0.33 -27.09
N LEU A 181 19.89 -0.55 -27.17
CA LEU A 181 19.74 -1.51 -28.27
C LEU A 181 19.67 -0.81 -29.63
N ARG A 182 18.89 0.26 -29.74
CA ARG A 182 18.79 1.07 -30.95
C ARG A 182 20.13 1.69 -31.33
N LYS A 183 20.90 2.20 -30.35
CA LYS A 183 22.24 2.75 -30.58
C LYS A 183 23.19 1.69 -31.12
N ASP A 184 23.21 0.51 -30.51
CA ASP A 184 24.04 -0.62 -30.95
C ASP A 184 23.72 -1.01 -32.40
N LEU A 185 22.43 -1.10 -32.74
CA LEU A 185 21.98 -1.42 -34.11
C LEU A 185 22.37 -0.34 -35.14
N VAL A 186 22.31 0.95 -34.79
CA VAL A 186 22.81 2.04 -35.65
C VAL A 186 24.32 1.96 -35.87
N GLU A 187 25.07 1.49 -34.86
CA GLU A 187 26.52 1.23 -34.97
C GLU A 187 26.84 -0.06 -35.73
N GLY A 188 25.83 -0.78 -36.26
CA GLY A 188 25.99 -2.03 -37.00
C GLY A 188 26.19 -3.26 -36.10
N LYS A 189 26.00 -3.14 -34.78
CA LYS A 189 26.10 -4.27 -33.84
C LYS A 189 24.75 -4.99 -33.78
N PRO A 190 24.66 -6.25 -34.26
CA PRO A 190 23.40 -6.99 -34.24
C PRO A 190 23.00 -7.39 -32.82
N ILE A 191 21.74 -7.80 -32.66
CA ILE A 191 21.23 -8.33 -31.39
C ILE A 191 22.02 -9.58 -30.99
N ASN A 192 22.44 -9.66 -29.73
CA ASN A 192 23.05 -10.88 -29.20
C ASN A 192 21.97 -11.96 -28.98
N HIS A 193 21.79 -12.82 -29.99
CA HIS A 193 20.86 -13.96 -29.97
C HIS A 193 21.29 -15.12 -29.05
N HIS A 194 22.45 -14.99 -28.37
CA HIS A 194 23.01 -15.98 -27.44
C HIS A 194 23.19 -15.40 -26.03
N ALA A 195 22.44 -14.35 -25.70
CA ALA A 195 22.50 -13.74 -24.38
C ALA A 195 22.08 -14.72 -23.28
N SER A 196 22.92 -14.86 -22.26
CA SER A 196 22.60 -15.69 -21.09
C SER A 196 21.35 -15.16 -20.39
N TRP A 197 20.37 -16.03 -20.14
CA TRP A 197 19.19 -15.69 -19.35
C TRP A 197 19.29 -16.30 -17.94
N LYS A 198 18.83 -15.55 -16.94
CA LYS A 198 18.68 -16.02 -15.56
C LYS A 198 17.26 -15.76 -15.09
N LYS A 199 16.73 -16.59 -14.20
CA LYS A 199 15.40 -16.37 -13.63
C LYS A 199 15.40 -15.13 -12.74
N ASN A 200 14.53 -14.17 -13.05
CA ASN A 200 14.20 -13.05 -12.19
C ASN A 200 12.85 -13.32 -11.50
N TYR A 201 12.77 -13.02 -10.21
CA TYR A 201 11.57 -13.21 -9.39
C TYR A 201 10.84 -11.89 -9.09
N SER A 202 11.06 -10.86 -9.90
CA SER A 202 10.42 -9.55 -9.74
C SER A 202 8.88 -9.59 -9.67
N PHE A 203 8.25 -10.60 -10.27
CA PHE A 203 6.80 -10.83 -10.16
C PHE A 203 6.34 -11.10 -8.72
N LEU A 204 7.22 -11.62 -7.83
CA LEU A 204 6.87 -11.83 -6.42
C LEU A 204 6.53 -10.51 -5.74
N PHE A 205 7.25 -9.44 -6.07
CA PHE A 205 6.93 -8.10 -5.56
C PHE A 205 5.54 -7.65 -6.00
N THR A 206 5.21 -7.80 -7.29
CA THR A 206 3.86 -7.51 -7.81
C THR A 206 2.80 -8.38 -7.14
N PHE A 207 3.10 -9.65 -6.86
CA PHE A 207 2.19 -10.56 -6.18
C PHE A 207 1.94 -10.15 -4.73
N ILE A 208 3.00 -9.80 -3.97
CA ILE A 208 2.90 -9.35 -2.58
C ILE A 208 2.09 -8.05 -2.47
N VAL A 209 2.35 -7.08 -3.34
CA VAL A 209 1.54 -5.86 -3.43
C VAL A 209 0.07 -6.19 -3.77
N GLY A 210 -0.15 -7.14 -4.69
CA GLY A 210 -1.49 -7.61 -5.01
C GLY A 210 -2.23 -8.20 -3.80
N LEU A 211 -1.53 -8.96 -2.95
CA LEU A 211 -2.10 -9.50 -1.71
C LEU A 211 -2.42 -8.41 -0.68
N SER A 212 -1.65 -7.31 -0.62
CA SER A 212 -1.92 -6.21 0.32
C SER A 212 -3.25 -5.50 0.05
N ALA A 213 -3.78 -5.61 -1.17
CA ALA A 213 -5.07 -5.02 -1.53
C ALA A 213 -6.24 -5.53 -0.67
N ILE A 214 -6.09 -6.64 0.06
CA ILE A 214 -7.10 -7.13 1.01
C ILE A 214 -7.22 -6.25 2.26
N ILE A 215 -6.17 -5.52 2.65
CA ILE A 215 -6.12 -4.72 3.88
C ILE A 215 -7.29 -3.73 3.98
N PRO A 216 -7.53 -2.82 3.02
CA PRO A 216 -8.64 -1.86 3.13
C PRO A 216 -10.02 -2.53 3.19
N PHE A 217 -10.19 -3.71 2.58
CA PHE A 217 -11.45 -4.45 2.70
C PHE A 217 -11.64 -5.04 4.09
N VAL A 218 -10.56 -5.52 4.73
CA VAL A 218 -10.62 -6.00 6.12
C VAL A 218 -10.88 -4.84 7.07
N GLN A 219 -10.25 -3.68 6.85
CA GLN A 219 -10.51 -2.46 7.62
C GLN A 219 -11.99 -2.07 7.51
N LEU A 220 -12.50 -1.93 6.29
CA LEU A 220 -13.89 -1.56 6.04
C LEU A 220 -14.90 -2.58 6.62
N ALA A 221 -14.59 -3.88 6.54
CA ALA A 221 -15.47 -4.92 7.05
C ALA A 221 -15.47 -5.03 8.59
N LYS A 222 -14.41 -4.54 9.23
CA LYS A 222 -14.27 -4.54 10.70
C LYS A 222 -14.69 -3.22 11.33
N MET A 223 -14.62 -2.13 10.58
CA MET A 223 -15.05 -0.81 11.04
C MET A 223 -16.51 -0.86 11.49
N GLU A 224 -16.74 -0.54 12.75
CA GLU A 224 -18.06 -0.54 13.35
C GLU A 224 -18.22 0.74 14.17
N THR A 225 -19.34 1.43 14.00
CA THR A 225 -19.68 2.62 14.77
C THR A 225 -21.11 2.50 15.24
N ASN A 226 -21.32 2.58 16.55
CA ASN A 226 -22.63 2.45 17.16
C ASN A 226 -22.83 3.51 18.25
N THR A 227 -24.09 3.78 18.59
CA THR A 227 -24.39 4.53 19.82
C THR A 227 -23.93 3.73 21.02
N LEU A 228 -23.21 4.41 21.90
CA LEU A 228 -22.69 3.86 23.13
C LEU A 228 -23.87 3.56 24.09
N PRO A 229 -24.02 2.31 24.57
CA PRO A 229 -25.06 1.99 25.55
C PRO A 229 -24.88 2.77 26.86
N GLU A 230 -26.00 3.02 27.56
CA GLU A 230 -25.98 3.64 28.90
C GLU A 230 -25.52 2.67 30.00
N GLY A 231 -25.72 1.36 29.78
CA GLY A 231 -25.25 0.34 30.70
C GLY A 231 -23.75 0.08 30.61
N ASP A 232 -23.26 -0.70 31.55
CA ASP A 232 -21.89 -1.20 31.54
C ASP A 232 -21.66 -2.10 30.32
N ILE A 233 -20.50 -1.93 29.70
CA ILE A 233 -20.10 -2.67 28.52
C ILE A 233 -18.70 -3.21 28.74
N ASP A 234 -18.48 -4.44 28.27
CA ASP A 234 -17.21 -5.14 28.40
C ASP A 234 -16.21 -4.65 27.33
N LEU A 235 -15.98 -3.34 27.30
CA LEU A 235 -15.02 -2.65 26.45
C LEU A 235 -13.94 -1.99 27.30
N PRO A 236 -12.69 -1.95 26.84
CA PRO A 236 -11.56 -1.38 27.57
C PRO A 236 -11.53 0.15 27.46
N ILE A 237 -12.67 0.81 27.69
CA ILE A 237 -12.87 2.25 27.58
C ILE A 237 -13.18 2.84 28.95
N VAL A 238 -12.72 4.07 29.21
CA VAL A 238 -13.12 4.83 30.39
C VAL A 238 -14.48 5.46 30.11
N ARG A 239 -15.41 5.38 31.08
CA ARG A 239 -16.75 5.97 30.96
C ARG A 239 -16.84 7.30 31.68
N LEU A 240 -17.65 8.21 31.14
CA LEU A 240 -17.93 9.49 31.79
C LEU A 240 -18.55 9.31 33.18
N ALA A 241 -19.47 8.34 33.33
CA ALA A 241 -20.14 8.07 34.61
C ALA A 241 -19.16 7.62 35.72
N ASP A 242 -18.09 6.89 35.36
CA ASP A 242 -17.11 6.39 36.31
C ASP A 242 -16.16 7.50 36.81
N VAL A 243 -15.95 8.52 35.98
CA VAL A 243 -15.10 9.69 36.27
C VAL A 243 -15.88 10.77 37.02
N GLU A 244 -17.06 11.14 36.51
CA GLU A 244 -17.81 12.32 36.97
C GLU A 244 -18.53 12.08 38.31
N GLN A 245 -18.81 10.85 38.74
CA GLN A 245 -19.38 10.46 40.06
C GLN A 245 -20.56 11.30 40.60
N ASN A 246 -21.19 12.13 39.77
CA ASN A 246 -22.34 12.95 40.13
C ASN A 246 -23.62 12.12 39.93
N PRO A 247 -24.43 11.87 40.98
CA PRO A 247 -25.62 11.03 40.87
C PRO A 247 -26.74 11.65 40.02
N GLU A 248 -26.68 12.96 39.75
CA GLU A 248 -27.65 13.67 38.90
C GLU A 248 -27.20 13.73 37.43
N LEU A 249 -26.01 13.18 37.10
CA LEU A 249 -25.54 13.09 35.73
C LEU A 249 -26.46 12.21 34.90
N ILE A 250 -27.03 12.80 33.85
CA ILE A 250 -27.84 12.10 32.87
C ILE A 250 -27.27 12.28 31.47
N ARG A 251 -27.56 11.33 30.59
CA ARG A 251 -27.29 11.50 29.17
C ARG A 251 -28.23 12.57 28.60
N GLY A 252 -27.64 13.58 27.97
CA GLY A 252 -28.37 14.63 27.28
C GLY A 252 -29.14 14.11 26.07
N LYS A 253 -29.99 14.95 25.47
CA LYS A 253 -30.60 14.62 24.17
C LYS A 253 -29.50 14.54 23.10
N PRO A 254 -29.58 13.61 22.13
CA PRO A 254 -28.61 13.52 21.05
C PRO A 254 -28.41 14.86 20.35
N SER A 255 -27.17 15.35 20.32
CA SER A 255 -26.83 16.62 19.69
C SER A 255 -26.71 16.48 18.16
N TYR A 256 -26.28 15.32 17.69
CA TYR A 256 -26.16 14.99 16.27
C TYR A 256 -26.39 13.50 16.02
N MET A 257 -27.38 13.18 15.17
CA MET A 257 -27.71 11.82 14.76
C MET A 257 -27.38 11.62 13.28
N SER A 258 -26.59 10.59 12.95
CA SER A 258 -26.40 10.11 11.56
C SER A 258 -26.34 8.59 11.57
N ASP A 259 -26.96 7.94 10.58
CA ASP A 259 -26.99 6.48 10.44
C ASP A 259 -27.50 5.74 11.70
N ASN A 260 -28.46 6.34 12.42
CA ASN A 260 -28.98 5.89 13.72
C ASN A 260 -27.94 5.87 14.86
N VAL A 261 -26.84 6.60 14.71
CA VAL A 261 -25.81 6.79 15.74
C VAL A 261 -25.91 8.20 16.31
N ASP A 262 -26.05 8.32 17.63
CA ASP A 262 -25.77 9.53 18.41
C ASP A 262 -24.26 9.77 18.46
N TRP A 263 -23.78 10.77 17.71
CA TRP A 263 -22.36 11.09 17.62
C TRP A 263 -21.80 11.75 18.88
N GLY A 264 -22.64 12.26 19.77
CA GLY A 264 -22.24 12.76 21.08
C GLY A 264 -22.10 11.65 22.14
N ASN A 265 -22.56 10.43 21.82
CA ASN A 265 -22.50 9.24 22.67
C ASN A 265 -22.24 8.00 21.78
N ARG A 266 -21.04 7.88 21.21
CA ARG A 266 -20.68 6.79 20.29
C ARG A 266 -19.47 6.00 20.75
N TYR A 267 -19.36 4.77 20.24
CA TYR A 267 -18.08 4.10 20.12
C TYR A 267 -17.86 3.66 18.67
N SER A 268 -16.61 3.75 18.24
CA SER A 268 -16.10 3.18 17.01
C SER A 268 -15.08 2.10 17.34
N TYR A 269 -15.14 0.98 16.63
CA TYR A 269 -14.10 -0.03 16.59
C TYR A 269 -13.42 0.00 15.22
N ASP A 270 -12.09 0.07 15.24
CA ASP A 270 -11.25 0.06 14.06
C ASP A 270 -10.17 -1.03 14.14
N TRP A 271 -9.70 -1.44 12.97
CA TRP A 271 -8.64 -2.43 12.83
C TRP A 271 -7.57 -1.95 11.87
N SER A 272 -6.31 -2.16 12.23
CA SER A 272 -5.21 -2.06 11.28
C SER A 272 -4.21 -3.20 11.49
N PRO A 273 -3.31 -3.44 10.51
CA PRO A 273 -2.22 -4.38 10.70
C PRO A 273 -1.32 -4.04 11.89
N LEU A 274 -1.21 -2.77 12.29
CA LEU A 274 -0.32 -2.31 13.37
C LEU A 274 -1.03 -2.15 14.71
N ALA A 275 -2.34 -1.94 14.71
CA ALA A 275 -3.19 -1.98 15.90
C ALA A 275 -4.43 -2.85 15.65
N PRO A 276 -4.39 -4.14 16.04
CA PRO A 276 -5.53 -5.04 15.85
C PRO A 276 -6.78 -4.69 16.65
N VAL A 277 -6.66 -3.86 17.68
CA VAL A 277 -7.79 -3.32 18.44
C VAL A 277 -7.60 -1.82 18.55
N GLN A 278 -8.58 -1.07 18.03
CA GLN A 278 -8.66 0.36 18.17
C GLN A 278 -10.08 0.70 18.58
N TYR A 279 -10.23 1.47 19.66
CA TYR A 279 -11.52 2.03 20.04
C TYR A 279 -11.42 3.55 20.14
N GLU A 280 -12.44 4.24 19.65
CA GLU A 280 -12.64 5.67 19.91
C GLU A 280 -14.06 5.86 20.43
N THR A 281 -14.21 6.56 21.55
CA THR A 281 -15.51 6.85 22.15
C THR A 281 -15.66 8.32 22.42
N ASP A 282 -16.87 8.83 22.25
CA ASP A 282 -17.27 10.17 22.67
C ASP A 282 -18.49 10.03 23.57
N GLU A 283 -18.46 10.68 24.73
CA GLU A 283 -19.55 10.72 25.69
C GLU A 283 -19.84 12.14 26.13
N THR A 284 -21.12 12.45 26.30
CA THR A 284 -21.61 13.74 26.77
C THR A 284 -22.68 13.53 27.83
N GLY A 285 -22.54 14.24 28.94
CA GLY A 285 -23.50 14.25 30.02
C GLY A 285 -24.00 15.65 30.31
N VAL A 286 -25.09 15.73 31.07
CA VAL A 286 -25.67 16.97 31.59
C VAL A 286 -26.05 16.73 33.04
N VAL A 287 -25.78 17.70 33.91
CA VAL A 287 -26.27 17.71 35.29
C VAL A 287 -27.37 18.78 35.40
N PRO A 288 -28.65 18.39 35.42
CA PRO A 288 -29.75 19.35 35.35
C PRO A 288 -29.76 20.32 36.52
N GLY A 289 -29.78 21.62 36.21
CA GLY A 289 -29.83 22.68 37.23
C GLY A 289 -28.48 23.06 37.86
N GLU A 290 -27.39 22.37 37.48
CA GLU A 290 -26.03 22.81 37.76
C GLU A 290 -25.50 23.65 36.59
N MET A 291 -24.75 24.71 36.88
CA MET A 291 -24.15 25.59 35.88
C MET A 291 -22.63 25.46 35.96
N TRP A 292 -21.93 25.64 34.84
CA TRP A 292 -20.49 25.84 34.86
C TRP A 292 -20.11 26.98 35.80
N LYS A 293 -18.97 26.88 36.50
CA LYS A 293 -18.52 27.89 37.48
C LYS A 293 -18.28 29.27 36.85
N ASP A 294 -17.99 29.30 35.55
CA ASP A 294 -17.83 30.52 34.75
C ASP A 294 -19.16 31.11 34.25
N GLY A 295 -20.28 30.42 34.50
CA GLY A 295 -21.63 30.82 34.07
C GLY A 295 -21.92 30.62 32.58
N SER A 296 -21.08 29.88 31.86
CA SER A 296 -21.19 29.68 30.40
C SER A 296 -22.40 28.86 29.94
N GLY A 297 -23.06 28.15 30.86
CA GLY A 297 -24.24 27.35 30.56
C GLY A 297 -24.50 26.27 31.59
N GLU A 298 -25.46 25.40 31.29
CA GLU A 298 -25.74 24.20 32.06
C GLU A 298 -24.52 23.26 32.03
N TYR A 299 -24.16 22.72 33.20
CA TYR A 299 -22.99 21.88 33.36
C TYR A 299 -23.13 20.60 32.52
N SER A 300 -22.22 20.45 31.57
CA SER A 300 -22.29 19.46 30.51
C SER A 300 -20.94 18.78 30.27
N PRO A 301 -20.47 17.93 31.20
CA PRO A 301 -19.17 17.31 31.10
C PRO A 301 -19.12 16.33 29.91
N SER A 302 -17.93 16.14 29.37
CA SER A 302 -17.70 15.22 28.26
C SER A 302 -16.43 14.40 28.44
N LEU A 303 -16.39 13.25 27.78
CA LEU A 303 -15.25 12.36 27.84
C LEU A 303 -15.02 11.68 26.49
N THR A 304 -13.81 11.77 25.99
CA THR A 304 -13.36 11.07 24.80
C THR A 304 -12.27 10.08 25.18
N THR A 305 -12.45 8.79 24.85
CA THR A 305 -11.45 7.76 25.09
C THR A 305 -10.96 7.19 23.77
N ARG A 306 -9.64 7.08 23.61
CA ARG A 306 -8.98 6.40 22.48
C ARG A 306 -8.10 5.28 23.01
N VAL A 307 -8.26 4.09 22.45
CA VAL A 307 -7.58 2.88 22.91
C VAL A 307 -6.89 2.22 21.74
N PHE A 308 -5.64 1.86 21.90
CA PHE A 308 -4.84 1.18 20.88
C PHE A 308 -4.17 -0.04 21.49
N GLN A 309 -4.48 -1.23 20.98
CA GLN A 309 -3.66 -2.42 21.22
C GLN A 309 -2.69 -2.58 20.05
N LEU A 310 -1.43 -2.27 20.28
CA LEU A 310 -0.36 -2.28 19.29
C LEU A 310 0.12 -3.70 19.01
N ARG A 311 0.56 -3.96 17.77
CA ARG A 311 1.27 -5.21 17.45
C ARG A 311 2.67 -5.22 18.08
N PHE A 312 3.32 -4.07 18.11
CA PHE A 312 4.69 -3.87 18.56
C PHE A 312 4.74 -2.80 19.65
N GLN A 313 5.23 -3.16 20.84
CA GLN A 313 5.38 -2.24 21.97
C GLN A 313 6.29 -1.05 21.65
N SER A 314 7.30 -1.23 20.79
CA SER A 314 8.23 -0.16 20.40
C SER A 314 7.59 1.04 19.70
N MET A 315 6.30 0.95 19.34
CA MET A 315 5.55 2.05 18.75
C MET A 315 4.84 2.92 19.80
N ALA A 316 4.78 2.49 21.08
CA ALA A 316 4.05 3.17 22.13
C ALA A 316 4.55 4.62 22.32
N ASP A 317 5.85 4.82 22.58
CA ASP A 317 6.42 6.15 22.82
C ASP A 317 6.17 7.13 21.66
N SER A 318 6.27 6.63 20.42
CA SER A 318 6.02 7.43 19.22
C SER A 318 4.54 7.72 19.02
N LEU A 319 3.66 6.77 19.36
CA LEU A 319 2.21 7.00 19.35
C LEU A 319 1.81 8.02 20.42
N VAL A 320 2.32 7.90 21.64
CA VAL A 320 2.07 8.86 22.74
C VAL A 320 2.45 10.28 22.30
N SER A 321 3.65 10.45 21.76
CA SER A 321 4.11 11.75 21.23
C SER A 321 3.17 12.30 20.13
N ASP A 322 2.70 11.43 19.24
CA ASP A 322 1.79 11.81 18.16
C ASP A 322 0.38 12.16 18.68
N LEU A 323 -0.11 11.46 19.71
CA LEU A 323 -1.40 11.75 20.35
C LEU A 323 -1.39 13.12 21.04
N ILE A 324 -0.31 13.43 21.78
CA ILE A 324 -0.10 14.77 22.38
C ILE A 324 -0.17 15.83 21.28
N LYS A 325 0.52 15.62 20.17
CA LYS A 325 0.55 16.59 19.07
C LYS A 325 -0.79 16.70 18.34
N ARG A 326 -1.49 15.59 18.13
CA ARG A 326 -2.76 15.54 17.40
C ARG A 326 -3.90 16.19 18.17
N TYR A 327 -3.97 15.90 19.46
CA TYR A 327 -5.13 16.19 20.29
C TYR A 327 -4.86 17.18 21.43
N GLY A 328 -3.59 17.50 21.70
CA GLY A 328 -3.19 18.47 22.72
C GLY A 328 -3.36 19.94 22.32
N PHE A 329 -3.72 20.25 21.08
CA PHE A 329 -4.03 21.63 20.69
C PHE A 329 -5.17 22.22 21.57
N PRO A 330 -5.09 23.50 22.00
CA PRO A 330 -4.09 24.52 21.66
C PRO A 330 -2.84 24.57 22.58
N PHE A 331 -2.64 23.60 23.46
CA PHE A 331 -1.58 23.64 24.47
C PHE A 331 -0.19 23.34 23.91
N SER A 332 0.83 23.81 24.63
CA SER A 332 2.21 23.47 24.34
C SER A 332 2.49 22.03 24.72
N GLN A 333 3.42 21.37 24.02
CA GLN A 333 3.89 20.04 24.44
C GLN A 333 4.54 20.05 25.83
N GLU A 334 5.02 21.21 26.28
CA GLU A 334 5.60 21.39 27.62
C GLU A 334 4.56 21.33 28.74
N ASP A 335 3.27 21.54 28.42
CA ASP A 335 2.17 21.46 29.39
C ASP A 335 1.78 20.02 29.72
N PHE A 336 2.33 19.05 28.96
CA PHE A 336 2.15 17.62 29.16
C PHE A 336 3.31 17.05 29.97
N VAL A 337 3.04 16.67 31.22
CA VAL A 337 4.05 16.24 32.19
C VAL A 337 4.09 14.73 32.30
N GLU A 338 5.26 14.15 32.11
CA GLU A 338 5.49 12.74 32.41
C GLU A 338 5.47 12.51 33.92
N THR A 339 4.52 11.69 34.36
CA THR A 339 4.28 11.37 35.77
C THR A 339 4.61 9.91 36.04
N LYS A 340 5.37 9.64 37.09
CA LYS A 340 5.70 8.25 37.46
C LYS A 340 4.51 7.59 38.14
N HIS A 341 4.11 6.43 37.64
CA HIS A 341 3.06 5.62 38.23
C HIS A 341 3.48 4.14 38.23
N PRO A 342 3.25 3.36 39.29
CA PRO A 342 3.71 1.97 39.37
C PRO A 342 3.08 1.03 38.33
N SER A 343 1.91 1.39 37.80
CA SER A 343 1.10 0.52 36.94
C SER A 343 1.28 0.75 35.44
N PHE A 344 1.99 1.82 35.05
CA PHE A 344 2.19 2.21 33.65
C PHE A 344 3.67 2.25 33.29
N ASP A 345 4.00 1.88 32.05
CA ASP A 345 5.35 2.04 31.51
C ASP A 345 5.63 3.53 31.23
N GLN A 346 4.58 4.25 30.81
CA GLN A 346 4.59 5.69 30.59
C GLN A 346 3.23 6.27 30.96
N LEU A 347 3.21 7.40 31.66
CA LEU A 347 2.01 8.16 31.97
C LEU A 347 2.30 9.65 31.73
N ILE A 348 1.53 10.26 30.83
CA ILE A 348 1.59 11.68 30.51
C ILE A 348 0.28 12.31 30.96
N VAL A 349 0.39 13.44 31.67
CA VAL A 349 -0.73 14.12 32.28
C VAL A 349 -0.68 15.60 31.94
N HIS A 350 -1.80 16.14 31.52
CA HIS A 350 -2.03 17.58 31.40
C HIS A 350 -3.35 17.93 32.10
N GLU A 351 -3.29 18.87 33.03
CA GLU A 351 -4.41 19.26 33.87
C GLU A 351 -4.64 20.77 33.81
N GLU A 352 -5.87 21.13 33.46
CA GLU A 352 -6.43 22.47 33.53
C GLU A 352 -7.72 22.41 34.36
N GLU A 353 -8.26 23.55 34.78
CA GLU A 353 -9.43 23.60 35.68
C GLU A 353 -10.62 22.76 35.16
N HIS A 354 -10.89 22.83 33.85
CA HIS A 354 -12.01 22.15 33.20
C HIS A 354 -11.59 21.03 32.25
N ARG A 355 -10.30 20.80 32.02
CA ARG A 355 -9.83 19.82 31.03
C ARG A 355 -8.72 18.96 31.63
N LYS A 356 -8.85 17.65 31.50
CA LYS A 356 -7.82 16.68 31.86
C LYS A 356 -7.50 15.83 30.65
N ASP A 357 -6.23 15.76 30.31
CA ASP A 357 -5.73 15.00 29.16
C ASP A 357 -4.69 14.01 29.69
N VAL A 358 -5.05 12.72 29.65
CA VAL A 358 -4.24 11.65 30.25
C VAL A 358 -3.93 10.62 29.18
N ILE A 359 -2.64 10.36 28.96
CA ILE A 359 -2.16 9.33 28.05
C ILE A 359 -1.34 8.33 28.87
N ALA A 360 -1.76 7.07 28.86
CA ALA A 360 -1.04 5.99 29.52
C ALA A 360 -0.62 4.93 28.49
N ALA A 361 0.57 4.37 28.69
CA ALA A 361 1.06 3.21 27.96
C ALA A 361 1.46 2.09 28.92
N LYS A 362 1.06 0.86 28.59
CA LYS A 362 1.40 -0.36 29.33
C LYS A 362 1.54 -1.53 28.37
N GLY A 363 2.76 -2.05 28.22
CA GLY A 363 3.08 -3.11 27.27
C GLY A 363 2.71 -2.72 25.85
N LYS A 364 1.66 -3.33 25.30
CA LYS A 364 1.15 -3.06 23.95
C LYS A 364 -0.08 -2.16 23.93
N ALA A 365 -0.62 -1.78 25.08
CA ALA A 365 -1.79 -0.93 25.19
C ALA A 365 -1.37 0.53 25.34
N VAL A 366 -2.05 1.41 24.60
CA VAL A 366 -2.01 2.86 24.79
C VAL A 366 -3.43 3.35 24.92
N ILE A 367 -3.74 4.07 26.00
CA ILE A 367 -5.04 4.71 26.23
C ILE A 367 -4.82 6.21 26.34
N HIS A 368 -5.65 6.97 25.65
CA HIS A 368 -5.73 8.43 25.72
C HIS A 368 -7.14 8.82 26.13
N VAL A 369 -7.27 9.55 27.24
CA VAL A 369 -8.54 10.07 27.75
C VAL A 369 -8.49 11.59 27.76
N GLN A 370 -9.47 12.22 27.13
CA GLN A 370 -9.72 13.65 27.22
C GLN A 370 -11.03 13.85 27.95
N TYR A 371 -10.95 14.41 29.14
CA TYR A 371 -12.10 14.68 29.98
C TYR A 371 -12.30 16.19 30.12
N PHE A 372 -13.54 16.64 29.97
CA PHE A 372 -13.95 18.01 30.20
C PHE A 372 -14.98 18.06 31.33
N GLY A 373 -14.62 18.69 32.45
CA GLY A 373 -15.43 18.76 33.66
C GLY A 373 -14.58 19.00 34.91
N TYR A 374 -15.16 18.83 36.10
CA TYR A 374 -14.56 19.17 37.39
C TYR A 374 -14.02 17.99 38.20
N ALA A 375 -14.15 16.76 37.71
CA ALA A 375 -13.58 15.59 38.37
C ALA A 375 -12.05 15.73 38.51
N ASP A 376 -11.55 15.10 39.56
CA ASP A 376 -10.14 15.04 39.90
C ASP A 376 -9.36 14.14 38.92
N ILE A 377 -8.12 14.49 38.64
CA ILE A 377 -7.30 13.76 37.69
C ILE A 377 -6.97 12.32 38.16
N ASP A 378 -6.88 12.09 39.47
CA ASP A 378 -6.68 10.75 40.03
C ASP A 378 -7.88 9.84 39.72
N SER A 379 -9.09 10.40 39.60
CA SER A 379 -10.28 9.66 39.16
C SER A 379 -10.12 9.14 37.72
N VAL A 380 -9.59 9.98 36.83
CA VAL A 380 -9.30 9.60 35.44
C VAL A 380 -8.21 8.53 35.38
N ILE A 381 -7.10 8.74 36.09
CA ILE A 381 -5.95 7.82 36.11
C ILE A 381 -6.36 6.44 36.65
N LYS A 382 -7.13 6.39 37.73
CA LYS A 382 -7.62 5.14 38.32
C LYS A 382 -8.50 4.36 37.34
N ASN A 383 -9.42 5.03 36.65
CA ASN A 383 -10.27 4.38 35.66
C ASN A 383 -9.45 3.86 34.46
N ILE A 384 -8.40 4.57 34.04
CA ILE A 384 -7.48 4.07 33.00
C ILE A 384 -6.76 2.81 33.49
N GLU A 385 -6.29 2.78 34.74
CA GLU A 385 -5.61 1.63 35.33
C GLU A 385 -6.49 0.37 35.28
N GLU A 386 -7.75 0.49 35.70
CA GLU A 386 -8.73 -0.60 35.68
C GLU A 386 -8.98 -1.10 34.25
N LYS A 387 -9.11 -0.20 33.27
CA LYS A 387 -9.38 -0.57 31.86
C LYS A 387 -8.14 -1.12 31.14
N MET A 388 -6.94 -0.81 31.61
CA MET A 388 -5.71 -1.41 31.08
C MET A 388 -5.49 -2.86 31.50
N GLU A 389 -6.25 -3.39 32.48
CA GLU A 389 -6.18 -4.82 32.85
C GLU A 389 -6.73 -5.76 31.76
N PHE A 390 -7.46 -5.22 30.78
CA PHE A 390 -8.01 -5.96 29.66
C PHE A 390 -6.95 -6.40 28.61
N PHE A 391 -5.70 -5.95 28.71
CA PHE A 391 -4.68 -6.05 27.65
C PHE A 391 -3.45 -6.90 27.94
#